data_AF-A0A2G2PPZ3-F1
#
_entry.id   AF-A0A2G2PPZ3-F1
#
_cell.length_a   1.000
_cell.length_b   1.000
_cell.length_c   1.000
_cell.angle_alpha   90.00
_cell.angle_beta   90.00
_cell.angle_gamma   90.00
#
_symmetry.space_group_name_H-M   'P 1'
#
loop_
_entity.id
_entity.type
_entity.pdbx_description
1 polymer ?
#
loop_
_entity_poly.entity_id
_entity_poly.type
_entity_poly.pdbx_seq_one_letter_code
_entity_poly.pdbx_strand_id
1 'polypeptide(L)'
;MKCQRFMMLLIATYQRLLASSFLFHRETIMAAKRKCKHCGFFAYDMIKTNAGSFCNGSHAAKWAVKKAAKDRERKAKKLIKADNKKHAARKRTYYDNDVKTRKKAVKLACHAYIRFRDKDKLCICCDKPLGDDYHAGHFLESGNNPLTRYDENNIHAQRLDCNFFKGGDSGKYKENLINKIGVFEYWCLMMRKGGTDTRTAQDYKEIEIYFKDKLKQLTPAH
;
A
#
# COMPACT_ATOMS: atom_id res chain seq x y z
N MET A 1 23.65 34.97 92.75
CA MET A 1 23.47 33.99 91.65
C MET A 1 22.11 34.04 90.91
N LYS A 2 21.10 34.82 91.36
CA LYS A 2 19.78 34.87 90.67
C LYS A 2 19.70 35.84 89.47
N CYS A 3 20.52 36.90 89.44
CA CYS A 3 20.48 37.94 88.40
C CYS A 3 21.10 37.49 87.06
N GLN A 4 22.23 36.79 87.07
CA GLN A 4 22.87 36.23 85.87
C GLN A 4 21.99 35.21 85.12
N ARG A 5 21.23 34.41 85.87
CA ARG A 5 20.33 33.39 85.32
C ARG A 5 19.13 34.01 84.60
N PHE A 6 18.67 35.17 85.09
CA PHE A 6 17.57 35.93 84.48
C PHE A 6 17.99 36.63 83.18
N MET A 7 19.20 37.21 83.14
CA MET A 7 19.76 37.78 81.90
C MET A 7 20.01 36.71 80.83
N MET A 8 20.53 35.53 81.19
CA MET A 8 20.71 34.44 80.22
C MET A 8 19.37 33.93 79.66
N LEU A 9 18.31 33.90 80.47
CA LEU A 9 16.96 33.56 80.02
C LEU A 9 16.42 34.59 79.03
N LEU A 10 16.62 35.89 79.29
CA LEU A 10 16.21 36.97 78.38
C LEU A 10 17.00 36.98 77.06
N ILE A 11 18.31 36.69 77.10
CA ILE A 11 19.12 36.59 75.88
C ILE A 11 18.70 35.35 75.08
N ALA A 12 18.44 34.21 75.75
CA ALA A 12 18.00 32.99 75.10
C ALA A 12 16.58 33.12 74.48
N THR A 13 15.67 33.87 75.11
CA THR A 13 14.35 34.16 74.53
C THR A 13 14.45 35.15 73.37
N TYR A 14 15.31 36.16 73.45
CA TYR A 14 15.55 37.11 72.36
C TYR A 14 16.20 36.43 71.15
N GLN A 15 17.18 35.54 71.37
CA GLN A 15 17.79 34.73 70.31
C GLN A 15 16.80 33.73 69.68
N ARG A 16 15.88 33.14 70.47
CA ARG A 16 14.80 32.28 69.94
C ARG A 16 13.77 33.07 69.14
N LEU A 17 13.41 34.29 69.57
CA LEU A 17 12.52 35.17 68.83
C LEU A 17 13.16 35.60 67.50
N LEU A 18 14.43 36.02 67.51
CA LEU A 18 15.20 36.35 66.32
C LEU A 18 15.32 35.17 65.34
N ALA A 19 15.58 33.96 65.86
CA ALA A 19 15.61 32.73 65.07
C ALA A 19 14.22 32.37 64.51
N SER A 20 13.13 32.64 65.24
CA SER A 20 11.75 32.42 64.77
C SER A 20 11.35 33.40 63.65
N SER A 21 11.79 34.66 63.73
CA SER A 21 11.60 35.64 62.64
C SER A 21 12.45 35.33 61.42
N PHE A 22 13.64 34.74 61.59
CA PHE A 22 14.47 34.24 60.50
C PHE A 22 13.91 32.96 59.86
N LEU A 23 13.25 32.10 60.64
CA LEU A 23 12.59 30.87 60.15
C LEU A 23 11.23 31.13 59.49
N PHE A 24 10.58 32.28 59.73
CA PHE A 24 9.39 32.70 58.98
C PHE A 24 9.72 33.17 57.55
N HIS A 25 11.02 33.31 57.21
CA HIS A 25 11.51 33.56 55.86
C HIS A 25 11.93 32.30 55.10
N ARG A 26 11.67 31.11 55.66
CA ARG A 26 11.89 29.85 54.94
C ARG A 26 10.80 29.68 53.87
N GLU A 27 11.25 29.75 52.62
CA GLU A 27 10.61 29.17 51.43
C GLU A 27 9.37 29.91 50.91
N THR A 28 9.57 31.15 50.43
CA THR A 28 8.86 31.52 49.19
C THR A 28 9.36 30.58 48.10
N ILE A 29 8.60 29.50 47.83
CA ILE A 29 8.77 28.71 46.62
C ILE A 29 8.57 29.70 45.47
N MET A 30 9.67 30.26 44.93
CA MET A 30 9.58 31.13 43.77
C MET A 30 8.93 30.30 42.67
N ALA A 31 7.68 30.62 42.33
CA ALA A 31 6.95 29.88 41.32
C ALA A 31 7.80 29.82 40.05
N ALA A 32 8.00 28.63 39.47
CA ALA A 32 8.77 28.55 38.23
C ALA A 32 8.14 29.45 37.16
N LYS A 33 8.97 30.24 36.45
CA LYS A 33 8.53 31.06 35.31
C LYS A 33 7.80 30.17 34.31
N ARG A 34 6.60 30.57 33.89
CA ARG A 34 5.79 29.83 32.91
C ARG A 34 5.84 30.51 31.56
N LYS A 35 5.72 29.72 30.49
CA LYS A 35 5.73 30.20 29.10
C LYS A 35 4.31 30.46 28.61
N CYS A 36 4.05 31.65 28.04
CA CYS A 36 2.80 31.92 27.34
C CYS A 36 2.68 31.03 26.11
N LYS A 37 1.60 30.24 25.99
CA LYS A 37 1.40 29.40 24.79
C LYS A 37 1.07 30.19 23.51
N HIS A 38 0.72 31.47 23.63
CA HIS A 38 0.46 32.35 22.47
C HIS A 38 1.72 33.07 21.99
N CYS A 39 2.35 33.89 22.84
CA CYS A 39 3.49 34.74 22.47
C CYS A 39 4.87 34.19 22.88
N GLY A 40 4.92 33.14 23.71
CA GLY A 40 6.18 32.54 24.15
C GLY A 40 6.92 33.28 25.28
N PHE A 41 6.38 34.40 25.78
CA PHE A 41 6.96 35.16 26.90
C PHE A 41 6.95 34.35 28.21
N PHE A 42 7.98 34.54 29.04
CA PHE A 42 8.12 33.88 30.34
C PHE A 42 7.80 34.84 31.48
N ALA A 43 6.83 34.49 32.33
CA ALA A 43 6.46 35.28 33.50
C ALA A 43 6.16 34.41 34.72
N TYR A 44 6.31 34.99 35.91
CA TYR A 44 5.96 34.35 37.18
C TYR A 44 4.43 34.28 37.38
N ASP A 45 3.77 35.43 37.21
CA ASP A 45 2.33 35.56 37.31
C ASP A 45 1.66 35.49 35.93
N MET A 46 0.73 34.56 35.76
CA MET A 46 0.06 34.25 34.50
C MET A 46 -1.31 33.63 34.74
N ILE A 47 -2.25 33.92 33.86
CA ILE A 47 -3.56 33.26 33.83
C ILE A 47 -3.35 31.79 33.46
N LYS A 48 -3.77 30.89 34.36
CA LYS A 48 -3.75 29.44 34.14
C LYS A 48 -5.13 28.99 33.67
N THR A 49 -5.15 28.22 32.59
CA THR A 49 -6.34 27.48 32.16
C THR A 49 -5.95 26.03 31.91
N ASN A 50 -6.94 25.14 31.75
CA ASN A 50 -6.69 23.75 31.36
C ASN A 50 -5.91 23.63 30.03
N ALA A 51 -5.98 24.66 29.19
CA ALA A 51 -5.25 24.73 27.93
C ALA A 51 -3.77 25.16 28.09
N GLY A 52 -3.40 25.86 29.16
CA GLY A 52 -2.04 26.32 29.43
C GLY A 52 -1.96 27.65 30.18
N SER A 53 -0.77 28.26 30.20
CA SER A 53 -0.53 29.56 30.84
C SER A 53 -0.48 30.69 29.82
N PHE A 54 -1.06 31.85 30.17
CA PHE A 54 -1.20 33.01 29.28
C PHE A 54 -0.94 34.34 29.99
N CYS A 55 -0.35 35.32 29.28
CA CYS A 55 -0.06 36.65 29.83
C CYS A 55 -1.33 37.45 30.14
N ASN A 56 -2.40 37.26 29.38
CA ASN A 56 -3.69 37.93 29.54
C ASN A 56 -4.80 37.12 28.84
N GLY A 57 -6.06 37.51 29.08
CA GLY A 57 -7.23 36.85 28.50
C GLY A 57 -7.27 36.89 26.97
N SER A 58 -6.76 37.96 26.34
CA SER A 58 -6.67 38.08 24.87
C SER A 58 -5.75 37.01 24.27
N HIS A 59 -4.59 36.76 24.90
CA HIS A 59 -3.66 35.70 24.47
C HIS A 59 -4.27 34.31 24.62
N ALA A 60 -5.03 34.08 25.69
CA ALA A 60 -5.76 32.82 25.87
C ALA A 60 -6.83 32.62 24.77
N ALA A 61 -7.63 33.65 24.48
CA ALA A 61 -8.67 33.61 23.46
C ALA A 61 -8.09 33.39 22.04
N LYS A 62 -7.07 34.16 21.65
CA LYS A 62 -6.40 34.01 20.33
C LYS A 62 -5.80 32.62 20.15
N TRP A 63 -5.17 32.07 21.19
CA TRP A 63 -4.63 30.72 21.15
C TRP A 63 -5.75 29.68 21.01
N ALA A 64 -6.85 29.83 21.76
CA ALA A 64 -7.99 28.90 21.71
C ALA A 64 -8.60 28.85 20.30
N VAL A 65 -8.80 30.01 19.65
CA VAL A 65 -9.30 30.08 18.27
C VAL A 65 -8.34 29.39 17.29
N LYS A 66 -7.04 29.70 17.35
CA LYS A 66 -6.03 29.06 16.48
C LYS A 66 -5.95 27.55 16.70
N LYS A 67 -6.02 27.11 17.95
CA LYS A 67 -5.99 25.69 18.31
C LYS A 67 -7.23 24.96 17.81
N ALA A 68 -8.41 25.54 18.00
CA ALA A 68 -9.67 25.00 17.49
C ALA A 68 -9.66 24.88 15.96
N ALA A 69 -9.16 25.90 15.24
CA ALA A 69 -9.02 25.84 13.78
C ALA A 69 -8.09 24.70 13.33
N LYS A 70 -6.91 24.58 13.96
CA LYS A 70 -5.94 23.49 13.67
C LYS A 70 -6.50 22.10 13.99
N ASP A 71 -7.28 21.97 15.08
CA ASP A 71 -7.90 20.72 15.46
C ASP A 71 -9.06 20.35 14.52
N ARG A 72 -9.85 21.31 14.02
CA ARG A 72 -10.85 21.12 12.96
C ARG A 72 -10.19 20.65 11.66
N GLU A 73 -9.11 21.29 11.23
CA GLU A 73 -8.34 20.89 10.04
C GLU A 73 -7.78 19.47 10.19
N ARG A 74 -7.19 19.14 11.34
CA ARG A 74 -6.67 17.79 11.62
C ARG A 74 -7.77 16.74 11.60
N LYS A 75 -8.97 17.05 12.14
CA LYS A 75 -10.14 16.17 12.08
C LYS A 75 -10.61 15.97 10.64
N ALA A 76 -10.74 17.03 9.86
CA ALA A 76 -11.12 16.96 8.44
C ALA A 76 -10.15 16.09 7.63
N LYS A 77 -8.82 16.31 7.77
CA LYS A 77 -7.80 15.49 7.10
C LYS A 77 -7.88 14.01 7.50
N LYS A 78 -8.14 13.70 8.77
CA LYS A 78 -8.33 12.32 9.24
C LYS A 78 -9.56 11.67 8.60
N LEU A 79 -10.68 12.40 8.50
CA LEU A 79 -11.90 11.91 7.86
C LEU A 79 -11.68 11.63 6.37
N ILE A 80 -11.06 12.57 5.64
CA ILE A 80 -10.70 12.39 4.22
C ILE A 80 -9.79 11.17 4.04
N LYS A 81 -8.75 11.03 4.88
CA LYS A 81 -7.84 9.87 4.81
C LYS A 81 -8.56 8.54 5.08
N ALA A 82 -9.47 8.52 6.06
CA ALA A 82 -10.26 7.34 6.37
C ALA A 82 -11.22 6.97 5.23
N ASP A 83 -11.87 7.97 4.63
CA ASP A 83 -12.76 7.76 3.48
C ASP A 83 -11.97 7.27 2.26
N ASN A 84 -10.84 7.89 1.93
CA ASN A 84 -9.94 7.45 0.86
C ASN A 84 -9.49 6.00 1.07
N LYS A 85 -9.18 5.59 2.31
CA LYS A 85 -8.82 4.20 2.62
C LYS A 85 -9.99 3.25 2.36
N LYS A 86 -11.22 3.61 2.77
CA LYS A 86 -12.43 2.82 2.51
C LYS A 86 -12.75 2.74 1.02
N HIS A 87 -12.64 3.85 0.31
CA HIS A 87 -12.83 3.91 -1.14
C HIS A 87 -11.80 3.04 -1.88
N ALA A 88 -10.52 3.12 -1.50
CA ALA A 88 -9.47 2.27 -2.07
C ALA A 88 -9.72 0.78 -1.80
N ALA A 89 -10.17 0.43 -0.59
CA ALA A 89 -10.53 -0.95 -0.25
C ALA A 89 -11.70 -1.46 -1.12
N ARG A 90 -12.79 -0.68 -1.23
CA ARG A 90 -13.94 -1.00 -2.10
C ARG A 90 -13.53 -1.16 -3.56
N LYS A 91 -12.67 -0.28 -4.06
CA LYS A 91 -12.13 -0.34 -5.42
C LYS A 91 -11.33 -1.62 -5.64
N ARG A 92 -10.46 -1.98 -4.69
CA ARG A 92 -9.68 -3.23 -4.74
C ARG A 92 -10.61 -4.44 -4.75
N THR A 93 -11.57 -4.52 -3.82
CA THR A 93 -12.51 -5.66 -3.77
C THR A 93 -13.35 -5.78 -5.03
N TYR A 94 -13.74 -4.65 -5.64
CA TYR A 94 -14.48 -4.65 -6.90
C TYR A 94 -13.63 -5.25 -8.04
N TYR A 95 -12.42 -4.72 -8.26
CA TYR A 95 -11.54 -5.23 -9.33
C TYR A 95 -11.01 -6.64 -9.06
N ASP A 96 -10.92 -7.06 -7.80
CA ASP A 96 -10.58 -8.42 -7.44
C ASP A 96 -11.63 -9.42 -7.88
N ASN A 97 -12.91 -9.04 -7.87
CA ASN A 97 -14.03 -9.88 -8.24
C ASN A 97 -14.61 -9.58 -9.63
N ASP A 98 -14.09 -8.58 -10.33
CA ASP A 98 -14.53 -8.24 -11.69
C ASP A 98 -13.93 -9.20 -12.72
N VAL A 99 -14.80 -9.96 -13.38
CA VAL A 99 -14.44 -10.93 -14.42
C VAL A 99 -13.68 -10.27 -15.57
N LYS A 100 -14.06 -9.06 -16.00
CA LYS A 100 -13.40 -8.38 -17.13
C LYS A 100 -11.94 -8.04 -16.78
N THR A 101 -11.71 -7.51 -15.59
CA THR A 101 -10.38 -7.20 -15.08
C THR A 101 -9.55 -8.46 -14.94
N ARG A 102 -10.11 -9.54 -14.39
CA ARG A 102 -9.41 -10.81 -14.22
C ARG A 102 -9.07 -11.47 -15.55
N LYS A 103 -9.97 -11.48 -16.54
CA LYS A 103 -9.69 -11.91 -17.92
C LYS A 103 -8.49 -11.16 -18.53
N LYS A 104 -8.42 -9.84 -18.35
CA LYS A 104 -7.29 -9.04 -18.83
C LYS A 104 -5.99 -9.42 -18.12
N ALA A 105 -6.02 -9.62 -16.81
CA ALA A 105 -4.87 -10.02 -16.02
C ALA A 105 -4.33 -11.40 -16.43
N VAL A 106 -5.22 -12.38 -16.62
CA VAL A 106 -4.85 -13.72 -17.12
C VAL A 106 -4.23 -13.65 -18.49
N LYS A 107 -4.83 -12.91 -19.44
CA LYS A 107 -4.28 -12.75 -20.79
C LYS A 107 -2.85 -12.23 -20.74
N LEU A 108 -2.59 -11.20 -19.93
CA LEU A 108 -1.25 -10.64 -19.77
C LEU A 108 -0.26 -11.65 -19.17
N ALA A 109 -0.64 -12.35 -18.10
CA ALA A 109 0.20 -13.36 -17.46
C ALA A 109 0.51 -14.54 -18.40
N CYS A 110 -0.52 -15.10 -19.03
CA CYS A 110 -0.41 -16.18 -20.00
C CYS A 110 0.49 -15.78 -21.18
N HIS A 111 0.25 -14.63 -21.81
CA HIS A 111 1.05 -14.20 -22.95
C HIS A 111 2.50 -13.89 -22.56
N ALA A 112 2.74 -13.33 -21.36
CA ALA A 112 4.10 -13.10 -20.87
C ALA A 112 4.85 -14.42 -20.68
N TYR A 113 4.22 -15.42 -20.06
CA TYR A 113 4.77 -16.76 -19.92
C TYR A 113 5.08 -17.41 -21.27
N ILE A 114 4.12 -17.44 -22.21
CA ILE A 114 4.32 -18.07 -23.52
C ILE A 114 5.45 -17.40 -24.29
N ARG A 115 5.49 -16.06 -24.30
CA ARG A 115 6.59 -15.33 -24.95
C ARG A 115 7.93 -15.71 -24.34
N PHE A 116 8.06 -15.73 -23.02
CA PHE A 116 9.31 -16.09 -22.38
C PHE A 116 9.72 -17.55 -22.62
N ARG A 117 8.76 -18.49 -22.51
CA ARG A 117 8.94 -19.93 -22.76
C ARG A 117 9.47 -20.23 -24.17
N ASP A 118 9.05 -19.43 -25.15
CA ASP A 118 9.32 -19.67 -26.57
C ASP A 118 10.30 -18.65 -27.19
N LYS A 119 10.95 -17.77 -26.39
CA LYS A 119 11.75 -16.63 -26.89
C LYS A 119 12.88 -17.01 -27.85
N ASP A 120 13.48 -18.18 -27.68
CA ASP A 120 14.60 -18.67 -28.48
C ASP A 120 14.17 -19.72 -29.53
N LYS A 121 12.86 -19.86 -29.76
CA LYS A 121 12.30 -20.82 -30.72
C LYS A 121 12.00 -20.16 -32.06
N LEU A 122 11.81 -20.98 -33.08
CA LEU A 122 11.29 -20.52 -34.38
C LEU A 122 9.77 -20.33 -34.30
N CYS A 123 9.25 -19.50 -35.20
CA CYS A 123 7.82 -19.28 -35.36
C CYS A 123 7.09 -20.58 -35.65
N ILE A 124 6.08 -20.91 -34.83
CA ILE A 124 5.34 -22.16 -34.99
C ILE A 124 4.61 -22.27 -36.35
N CYS A 125 4.30 -21.14 -36.99
CA CYS A 125 3.54 -21.12 -38.25
C CYS A 125 4.41 -21.29 -39.51
N CYS A 126 5.69 -20.92 -39.46
CA CYS A 126 6.55 -20.84 -40.66
C CYS A 126 8.01 -21.24 -40.46
N ASP A 127 8.42 -21.63 -39.25
CA ASP A 127 9.78 -22.05 -38.91
C ASP A 127 10.86 -20.99 -39.17
N LYS A 128 10.47 -19.71 -39.24
CA LYS A 128 11.39 -18.57 -39.35
C LYS A 128 11.66 -17.94 -37.99
N PRO A 129 12.79 -17.21 -37.81
CA PRO A 129 13.08 -16.49 -36.57
C PRO A 129 11.95 -15.52 -36.17
N LEU A 130 11.65 -15.45 -34.87
CA LEU A 130 10.51 -14.72 -34.30
C LEU A 130 10.57 -13.19 -34.52
N GLY A 131 11.78 -12.62 -34.52
CA GLY A 131 11.98 -11.16 -34.43
C GLY A 131 11.69 -10.63 -33.03
N ASP A 132 11.90 -9.34 -32.80
CA ASP A 132 11.82 -8.74 -31.46
C ASP A 132 10.38 -8.60 -30.95
N ASP A 133 9.44 -8.27 -31.85
CA ASP A 133 8.02 -8.02 -31.52
C ASP A 133 7.11 -9.22 -31.79
N TYR A 134 7.55 -10.42 -31.41
CA TYR A 134 6.75 -11.63 -31.60
C TYR A 134 5.61 -11.75 -30.58
N HIS A 135 4.56 -12.44 -31.00
CA HIS A 135 3.30 -12.58 -30.27
C HIS A 135 3.14 -13.98 -29.68
N ALA A 136 2.29 -14.10 -28.67
CA ALA A 136 1.73 -15.39 -28.24
C ALA A 136 0.38 -15.55 -28.94
N GLY A 137 0.31 -16.43 -29.93
CA GLY A 137 -0.89 -16.61 -30.74
C GLY A 137 -1.45 -18.03 -30.72
N HIS A 138 -2.74 -18.12 -31.03
CA HIS A 138 -3.55 -19.31 -30.82
C HIS A 138 -3.67 -20.16 -32.08
N PHE A 139 -3.61 -21.48 -31.95
CA PHE A 139 -3.98 -22.40 -33.03
C PHE A 139 -5.50 -22.42 -33.23
N LEU A 140 -6.25 -22.65 -32.15
CA LEU A 140 -7.70 -22.47 -32.08
C LEU A 140 -8.01 -21.07 -31.55
N GLU A 141 -8.61 -20.24 -32.40
CA GLU A 141 -8.92 -18.83 -32.11
C GLU A 141 -9.58 -18.63 -30.73
N SER A 142 -9.00 -17.73 -29.92
CA SER A 142 -9.44 -17.48 -28.55
C SER A 142 -10.88 -16.99 -28.39
N GLY A 143 -11.45 -16.31 -29.40
CA GLY A 143 -12.81 -15.78 -29.37
C GLY A 143 -13.85 -16.91 -29.36
N ASN A 144 -13.72 -17.82 -30.32
CA ASN A 144 -14.65 -18.93 -30.55
C ASN A 144 -14.34 -20.19 -29.71
N ASN A 145 -13.15 -20.28 -29.09
CA ASN A 145 -12.71 -21.46 -28.34
C ASN A 145 -12.36 -21.13 -26.88
N PRO A 146 -13.35 -20.77 -26.05
CA PRO A 146 -13.10 -20.37 -24.66
C PRO A 146 -12.50 -21.47 -23.78
N LEU A 147 -12.80 -22.75 -24.07
CA LEU A 147 -12.31 -23.87 -23.27
C LEU A 147 -10.79 -24.06 -23.41
N THR A 148 -10.23 -23.75 -24.58
CA THR A 148 -8.80 -23.89 -24.90
C THR A 148 -8.06 -22.54 -24.92
N ARG A 149 -8.74 -21.45 -24.55
CA ARG A 149 -8.21 -20.07 -24.61
C ARG A 149 -6.89 -19.87 -23.85
N TYR A 150 -6.72 -20.55 -22.73
CA TYR A 150 -5.53 -20.47 -21.88
C TYR A 150 -4.81 -21.82 -21.79
N ASP A 151 -5.06 -22.71 -22.74
CA ASP A 151 -4.37 -23.98 -22.84
C ASP A 151 -2.99 -23.77 -23.48
N GLU A 152 -1.92 -24.20 -22.82
CA GLU A 152 -0.55 -24.01 -23.31
C GLU A 152 -0.26 -24.75 -24.61
N ASN A 153 -0.99 -25.83 -24.88
CA ASN A 153 -0.90 -26.56 -26.14
C ASN A 153 -1.55 -25.78 -27.29
N ASN A 154 -2.43 -24.82 -26.97
CA ASN A 154 -3.09 -23.98 -27.96
C ASN A 154 -2.32 -22.69 -28.28
N ILE A 155 -1.32 -22.30 -27.50
CA ILE A 155 -0.67 -20.98 -27.61
C ILE A 155 0.85 -21.12 -27.74
N HIS A 156 1.39 -20.50 -28.79
CA HIS A 156 2.82 -20.56 -29.09
C HIS A 156 3.33 -19.22 -29.62
N ALA A 157 4.65 -19.04 -29.60
CA ALA A 157 5.26 -17.88 -30.21
C ALA A 157 5.04 -17.84 -31.74
N GLN A 158 4.61 -16.68 -32.22
CA GLN A 158 4.37 -16.39 -33.62
C GLN A 158 5.00 -15.06 -33.99
N ARG A 159 5.61 -14.98 -35.17
CA ARG A 159 6.02 -13.70 -35.76
C ARG A 159 4.81 -12.78 -35.90
N LEU A 160 5.06 -11.47 -35.79
CA LEU A 160 4.04 -10.44 -35.96
C LEU A 160 3.26 -10.63 -37.26
N ASP A 161 3.95 -10.88 -38.37
CA ASP A 161 3.33 -10.99 -39.68
C ASP A 161 2.45 -12.24 -39.85
N CYS A 162 2.88 -13.36 -39.28
CA CYS A 162 2.15 -14.62 -39.30
C CYS A 162 0.87 -14.52 -38.45
N ASN A 163 0.97 -13.88 -37.28
CA ASN A 163 -0.18 -13.73 -36.40
C ASN A 163 -1.16 -12.67 -36.92
N PHE A 164 -0.67 -11.48 -37.24
CA PHE A 164 -1.50 -10.32 -37.55
C PHE A 164 -2.03 -10.32 -38.99
N PHE A 165 -1.17 -10.52 -39.99
CA PHE A 165 -1.58 -10.41 -41.40
C PHE A 165 -2.15 -11.71 -41.97
N LYS A 166 -1.77 -12.87 -41.41
CA LYS A 166 -2.19 -14.19 -41.89
C LYS A 166 -3.20 -14.89 -40.96
N GLY A 167 -3.78 -14.15 -40.02
CA GLY A 167 -4.84 -14.66 -39.14
C GLY A 167 -4.39 -15.79 -38.19
N GLY A 168 -3.09 -15.90 -37.92
CA GLY A 168 -2.56 -16.91 -37.00
C GLY A 168 -2.13 -18.23 -37.65
N ASP A 169 -2.31 -18.43 -38.96
CA ASP A 169 -1.76 -19.60 -39.66
C ASP A 169 -1.18 -19.25 -41.03
N SER A 170 0.10 -19.55 -41.22
CA SER A 170 0.79 -19.40 -42.51
C SER A 170 0.96 -20.73 -43.27
N GLY A 171 0.19 -21.76 -42.88
CA GLY A 171 0.03 -23.03 -43.59
C GLY A 171 0.64 -24.23 -42.87
N LYS A 172 1.60 -24.04 -41.95
CA LYS A 172 2.31 -25.13 -41.27
C LYS A 172 1.98 -25.27 -39.79
N TYR A 173 1.12 -24.43 -39.23
CA TYR A 173 0.90 -24.45 -37.78
C TYR A 173 0.43 -25.82 -37.30
N LYS A 174 -0.55 -26.44 -37.99
CA LYS A 174 -1.03 -27.79 -37.60
C LYS A 174 0.09 -28.84 -37.57
N GLU A 175 0.92 -28.90 -38.60
CA GLU A 175 2.02 -29.88 -38.70
C GLU A 175 3.06 -29.66 -37.60
N ASN A 176 3.49 -28.40 -37.42
CA ASN A 176 4.46 -28.03 -36.39
C ASN A 176 3.90 -28.23 -34.98
N LEU A 177 2.60 -28.01 -34.79
CA LEU A 177 1.92 -28.27 -33.53
C LEU A 177 1.94 -29.77 -33.22
N ILE A 178 1.53 -30.63 -34.16
CA ILE A 178 1.56 -32.09 -33.98
C ILE A 178 2.97 -32.57 -33.66
N ASN A 179 4.00 -32.04 -34.34
CA ASN A 179 5.40 -32.36 -34.05
C ASN A 179 5.83 -31.92 -32.64
N LYS A 180 5.28 -30.81 -32.14
CA LYS A 180 5.62 -30.23 -30.83
C LYS A 180 4.94 -30.92 -29.66
N ILE A 181 3.65 -31.21 -29.76
CA ILE A 181 2.84 -31.75 -28.65
C ILE A 181 2.47 -33.22 -28.81
N GLY A 182 2.68 -33.79 -30.00
CA GLY A 182 2.26 -35.14 -30.34
C GLY A 182 0.81 -35.22 -30.84
N VAL A 183 0.51 -36.31 -31.54
CA VAL A 183 -0.81 -36.55 -32.16
C VAL A 183 -1.91 -36.67 -31.11
N PHE A 184 -1.64 -37.32 -29.97
CA PHE A 184 -2.62 -37.50 -28.90
C PHE A 184 -3.07 -36.15 -28.32
N GLU A 185 -2.12 -35.31 -27.89
CA GLU A 185 -2.43 -33.99 -27.33
C GLU A 185 -3.12 -33.06 -28.35
N TYR A 186 -2.73 -33.15 -29.63
CA TYR A 186 -3.44 -32.46 -30.71
C TYR A 186 -4.92 -32.85 -30.76
N TRP A 187 -5.23 -34.16 -30.71
CA TRP A 187 -6.61 -34.61 -30.70
C TRP A 187 -7.36 -34.19 -29.43
N CYS A 188 -6.73 -34.28 -28.25
CA CYS A 188 -7.30 -33.77 -27.00
C CYS A 188 -7.66 -32.27 -27.09
N LEU A 189 -6.78 -31.47 -27.71
CA LEU A 189 -7.04 -30.05 -27.97
C LEU A 189 -8.22 -29.86 -28.92
N MET A 190 -8.28 -30.61 -30.01
CA MET A 190 -9.35 -30.53 -31.02
C MET A 190 -10.72 -30.95 -30.47
N MET A 191 -10.78 -31.94 -29.57
CA MET A 191 -12.03 -32.37 -28.93
C MET A 191 -12.66 -31.29 -28.04
N ARG A 192 -11.87 -30.31 -27.61
CA ARG A 192 -12.30 -29.17 -26.79
C ARG A 192 -12.57 -27.90 -27.61
N LYS A 193 -12.58 -28.00 -28.94
CA LYS A 193 -12.91 -26.87 -29.84
C LYS A 193 -14.33 -26.37 -29.54
N GLY A 194 -14.51 -25.05 -29.50
CA GLY A 194 -15.79 -24.41 -29.18
C GLY A 194 -16.09 -24.34 -27.68
N GLY A 195 -17.38 -24.46 -27.36
CA GLY A 195 -17.92 -24.49 -26.00
C GLY A 195 -18.19 -23.13 -25.38
N THR A 196 -18.58 -23.14 -24.10
CA THR A 196 -18.96 -21.95 -23.33
C THR A 196 -18.03 -21.76 -22.13
N ASP A 197 -17.64 -20.51 -21.89
CA ASP A 197 -16.81 -20.14 -20.74
C ASP A 197 -17.66 -19.91 -19.49
N THR A 198 -17.72 -20.90 -18.59
CA THR A 198 -18.44 -20.79 -17.31
C THR A 198 -17.56 -20.30 -16.15
N ARG A 199 -16.31 -19.90 -16.45
CA ARG A 199 -15.32 -19.53 -15.42
C ARG A 199 -15.70 -18.29 -14.64
N THR A 200 -15.53 -18.36 -13.33
CA THR A 200 -15.72 -17.26 -12.38
C THR A 200 -14.50 -16.33 -12.33
N ALA A 201 -14.63 -15.18 -11.66
CA ALA A 201 -13.50 -14.28 -11.41
C ALA A 201 -12.36 -14.96 -10.62
N GLN A 202 -12.73 -15.88 -9.71
CA GLN A 202 -11.78 -16.66 -8.93
C GLN A 202 -11.01 -17.65 -9.80
N ASP A 203 -11.68 -18.34 -10.72
CA ASP A 203 -11.04 -19.27 -11.66
C ASP A 203 -10.00 -18.53 -12.53
N TYR A 204 -10.33 -17.34 -13.02
CA TYR A 204 -9.36 -16.51 -13.73
C TYR A 204 -8.19 -16.11 -12.83
N LYS A 205 -8.44 -15.76 -11.58
CA LYS A 205 -7.37 -15.43 -10.63
C LYS A 205 -6.41 -16.62 -10.43
N GLU A 206 -6.93 -17.84 -10.36
CA GLU A 206 -6.13 -19.05 -10.23
C GLU A 206 -5.28 -19.31 -11.48
N ILE A 207 -5.86 -19.14 -12.67
CA ILE A 207 -5.11 -19.23 -13.95
C ILE A 207 -4.04 -18.12 -14.04
N GLU A 208 -4.34 -16.91 -13.56
CA GLU A 208 -3.38 -15.81 -13.50
C GLU A 208 -2.17 -16.17 -12.62
N ILE A 209 -2.44 -16.71 -11.43
CA ILE A 209 -1.40 -17.16 -10.47
C ILE A 209 -0.57 -18.27 -11.10
N TYR A 210 -1.22 -19.27 -11.70
CA TYR A 210 -0.56 -20.38 -12.39
C TYR A 210 0.48 -19.91 -13.42
N PHE A 211 0.11 -18.99 -14.33
CA PHE A 211 1.06 -18.48 -15.33
C PHE A 211 2.14 -17.59 -14.75
N LYS A 212 1.83 -16.80 -13.72
CA LYS A 212 2.84 -15.99 -13.02
C LYS A 212 3.87 -16.87 -12.34
N ASP A 213 3.45 -17.95 -11.70
CA ASP A 213 4.36 -18.85 -11.00
C ASP A 213 5.20 -19.66 -11.99
N LYS A 214 4.62 -20.11 -13.10
CA LYS A 214 5.40 -20.69 -14.21
C LYS A 214 6.44 -19.71 -14.77
N LEU A 215 6.08 -18.44 -14.98
CA LEU A 215 7.03 -17.44 -15.43
C LEU A 215 8.16 -17.24 -14.41
N LYS A 216 7.85 -17.17 -13.12
CA LYS A 216 8.86 -17.08 -12.05
C LYS A 216 9.80 -18.28 -12.03
N GLN A 217 9.30 -19.49 -12.29
CA GLN A 217 10.13 -20.70 -12.36
C GLN A 217 11.10 -20.67 -13.55
N LEU A 218 10.76 -19.96 -14.63
CA LEU A 218 11.61 -19.82 -15.81
C LEU A 218 12.61 -18.66 -15.71
N THR A 219 12.30 -17.63 -14.91
CA THR A 219 13.22 -16.53 -14.65
C THR A 219 14.10 -16.87 -13.45
N PRO A 220 15.43 -17.02 -13.60
CA PRO A 220 16.30 -17.23 -12.44
C PRO A 220 16.11 -16.09 -11.44
N ALA A 221 16.06 -16.41 -10.14
CA ALA A 221 16.06 -15.40 -9.09
C ALA A 221 17.38 -14.63 -9.18
N HIS A 222 17.30 -13.36 -9.56
CA HIS A 222 18.43 -12.42 -9.53
C HIS A 222 18.67 -11.94 -8.10
#